data_AF-A0A922Y455-F1
#
_entry.id   AF-A0A922Y455-F1
#
_cell.length_a   1.000
_cell.length_b   1.000
_cell.length_c   1.000
_cell.angle_alpha   90.00
_cell.angle_beta   90.00
_cell.angle_gamma   90.00
#
_symmetry.space_group_name_H-M   'P 1'
#
loop_
_entity.id
_entity.type
_entity.pdbx_description
1 polymer ?
#
loop_
_entity_poly.entity_id
_entity_poly.type
_entity_poly.pdbx_seq_one_letter_code
_entity_poly.pdbx_strand_id
1 'polypeptide(L)'
;MTTKSLPHSSIIVSSGRKPRSPLRPPDTDAPRKPNPRRIREEGSTAAVTHYVETQWPGIGGEDLAPLPERAFLDPEFAEAYQPGHAAYVYVAGSGDTLKAPDQPTGLHGLARRFAMPLFKISATGAENALARIADLNLERYAGMYRAEAGLACDPGYDNWRLVLIHPSRKPLPGAPVEARPRVIRALLPRGLSLIGFEKELHERLGLAALGAWIASPAGTRHCADLGLNPREAMRLTGYNTGEGERVSRADELYVFKPRLDGGRLLTIVERIVHDYVVRDVAGQSSSWGWVAPNQGYRPARSSTLRLCENGRPIRTDRTNMIGCFPRTNHDSGASYGFPGKLGDRGK
;
A
#
# COMPACT_ATOMS: atom_id res chain seq x y z
N MET A 1 19.79 -88.92 12.60
CA MET A 1 18.88 -89.38 11.53
C MET A 1 19.09 -88.50 10.32
N THR A 2 19.70 -89.10 9.31
CA THR A 2 20.15 -88.52 8.05
C THR A 2 19.15 -88.93 6.98
N THR A 3 18.71 -88.00 6.13
CA THR A 3 18.33 -88.36 4.75
C THR A 3 18.57 -87.16 3.82
N LYS A 4 19.48 -87.41 2.88
CA LYS A 4 19.75 -86.62 1.69
C LYS A 4 18.63 -86.81 0.66
N SER A 5 18.35 -85.78 -0.14
CA SER A 5 17.96 -85.98 -1.54
C SER A 5 18.28 -84.71 -2.36
N LEU A 6 18.98 -84.91 -3.48
CA LEU A 6 19.23 -84.01 -4.62
C LEU A 6 18.97 -84.88 -5.87
N PRO A 7 18.94 -84.33 -7.10
CA PRO A 7 18.19 -83.18 -7.60
C PRO A 7 17.41 -83.56 -8.89
N HIS A 8 16.48 -82.71 -9.35
CA HIS A 8 15.99 -82.78 -10.73
C HIS A 8 16.40 -81.53 -11.51
N SER A 9 17.19 -81.78 -12.56
CA SER A 9 17.62 -80.82 -13.58
C SER A 9 16.49 -80.55 -14.57
N SER A 10 16.29 -79.28 -14.91
CA SER A 10 15.51 -78.86 -16.10
C SER A 10 16.21 -77.69 -16.79
N ILE A 11 16.98 -78.05 -17.81
CA ILE A 11 17.13 -77.45 -19.15
C ILE A 11 17.00 -75.92 -19.26
N ILE A 12 18.13 -75.31 -19.62
CA ILE A 12 18.30 -73.96 -20.13
C ILE A 12 17.74 -73.89 -21.57
N VAL A 13 16.79 -72.99 -21.82
CA VAL A 13 16.53 -72.45 -23.17
C VAL A 13 16.71 -70.93 -23.09
N SER A 14 17.84 -70.47 -23.64
CA SER A 14 18.16 -69.07 -23.86
C SER A 14 17.35 -68.54 -25.05
N SER A 15 16.30 -67.74 -24.78
CA SER A 15 15.68 -66.87 -25.80
C SER A 15 16.01 -65.42 -25.47
N GLY A 16 17.08 -64.91 -26.07
CA GLY A 16 17.42 -63.49 -26.04
C GLY A 16 16.41 -62.66 -26.83
N ARG A 17 15.68 -61.78 -26.15
CA ARG A 17 15.16 -60.51 -26.67
C ARG A 17 14.92 -59.55 -25.51
N LYS A 18 15.85 -58.60 -25.31
CA LYS A 18 15.62 -57.45 -24.43
C LYS A 18 14.46 -56.62 -24.99
N PRO A 19 13.50 -56.17 -24.16
CA PRO A 19 12.50 -55.21 -24.60
C PRO A 19 13.20 -53.90 -24.97
N ARG A 20 12.96 -53.41 -26.20
CA ARG A 20 13.40 -52.09 -26.64
C ARG A 20 12.70 -51.05 -25.76
N SER A 21 13.50 -50.28 -25.02
CA SER A 21 13.04 -49.08 -24.32
C SER A 21 12.31 -48.15 -25.30
N PRO A 22 11.17 -47.54 -24.89
CA PRO A 22 10.51 -46.55 -25.72
C PRO A 22 11.44 -45.36 -25.95
N LEU A 23 11.57 -44.97 -27.22
CA LEU A 23 12.32 -43.82 -27.69
C LEU A 23 11.89 -42.58 -26.89
N ARG A 24 12.85 -42.03 -26.14
CA ARG A 24 12.76 -40.75 -25.46
C ARG A 24 12.42 -39.69 -26.53
N PRO A 25 11.36 -38.88 -26.37
CA PRO A 25 11.12 -37.79 -27.29
C PRO A 25 12.34 -36.86 -27.30
N PRO A 26 12.68 -36.25 -28.45
CA PRO A 26 13.83 -35.36 -28.54
C PRO A 26 13.69 -34.26 -27.49
N ASP A 27 14.73 -34.11 -26.67
CA ASP A 27 14.90 -32.99 -25.76
C ASP A 27 14.79 -31.71 -26.62
N THR A 28 13.64 -31.05 -26.55
CA THR A 28 13.51 -29.64 -26.93
C THR A 28 14.38 -28.87 -25.94
N ASP A 29 15.66 -28.71 -26.29
CA ASP A 29 16.59 -27.75 -25.71
C ASP A 29 16.07 -26.35 -26.05
N ALA A 30 14.98 -25.95 -25.39
CA ALA A 30 14.71 -24.54 -25.19
C ALA A 30 15.93 -23.98 -24.44
N PRO A 31 16.57 -22.90 -24.93
CA PRO A 31 17.76 -22.35 -24.28
C PRO A 31 17.42 -22.07 -22.81
N ARG A 32 18.02 -22.83 -21.89
CA ARG A 32 17.95 -22.56 -20.45
C ARG A 32 18.49 -21.16 -20.25
N LYS A 33 17.61 -20.21 -19.93
CA LYS A 33 18.04 -18.86 -19.58
C LYS A 33 19.04 -18.96 -18.42
N PRO A 34 20.21 -18.30 -18.51
CA PRO A 34 21.17 -18.34 -17.44
C PRO A 34 20.53 -17.77 -16.17
N ASN A 35 20.66 -18.49 -15.06
CA ASN A 35 20.17 -18.02 -13.77
C ASN A 35 20.83 -16.67 -13.42
N PRO A 36 20.05 -15.68 -12.95
CA PRO A 36 20.58 -14.38 -12.54
C PRO A 36 21.77 -14.52 -11.57
N ARG A 37 22.84 -13.74 -11.78
CA ARG A 37 24.03 -13.78 -10.92
C ARG A 37 23.68 -13.27 -9.52
N ARG A 38 23.96 -14.05 -8.48
CA ARG A 38 23.80 -13.62 -7.08
C ARG A 38 24.76 -12.46 -6.74
N ILE A 39 24.25 -11.46 -6.02
CA ILE A 39 25.00 -10.25 -5.58
C ILE A 39 25.03 -10.08 -4.05
N ARG A 40 24.36 -10.97 -3.31
CA ARG A 40 24.36 -11.00 -1.85
C ARG A 40 24.69 -12.39 -1.35
N GLU A 41 25.37 -12.44 -0.21
CA GLU A 41 25.67 -13.69 0.49
C GLU A 41 24.41 -14.50 0.82
N GLU A 42 24.60 -15.80 0.99
CA GLU A 42 23.57 -16.69 1.49
C GLU A 42 23.13 -16.27 2.90
N GLY A 43 21.83 -16.35 3.18
CA GLY A 43 21.26 -15.84 4.44
C GLY A 43 21.08 -14.32 4.52
N SER A 44 21.47 -13.54 3.49
CA SER A 44 21.21 -12.09 3.48
C SER A 44 19.72 -11.78 3.63
N THR A 45 19.39 -10.78 4.45
CA THR A 45 18.01 -10.26 4.65
C THR A 45 17.59 -9.24 3.60
N ALA A 46 18.45 -8.97 2.60
CA ALA A 46 18.11 -8.09 1.49
C ALA A 46 16.99 -8.72 0.63
N ALA A 47 16.05 -7.90 0.17
CA ALA A 47 15.06 -8.35 -0.82
C ALA A 47 15.74 -8.64 -2.16
N VAL A 48 16.60 -7.72 -2.63
CA VAL A 48 17.35 -7.88 -3.87
C VAL A 48 18.64 -8.66 -3.61
N THR A 49 18.65 -9.93 -4.01
CA THR A 49 19.78 -10.86 -3.81
C THR A 49 20.47 -11.26 -5.10
N HIS A 50 19.85 -11.02 -6.25
CA HIS A 50 20.38 -11.33 -7.59
C HIS A 50 20.45 -10.08 -8.45
N TYR A 51 21.43 -10.04 -9.35
CA TYR A 51 21.56 -9.02 -10.36
C TYR A 51 20.60 -9.31 -11.50
N VAL A 52 19.72 -8.35 -11.75
CA VAL A 52 18.94 -8.24 -12.98
C VAL A 52 19.27 -6.88 -13.55
N GLU A 53 19.54 -6.79 -14.86
CA GLU A 53 19.87 -5.55 -15.52
C GLU A 53 18.60 -4.69 -15.66
N THR A 54 18.18 -4.08 -14.55
CA THR A 54 16.93 -3.34 -14.45
C THR A 54 17.16 -2.03 -13.73
N GLN A 55 16.87 -0.94 -14.44
CA GLN A 55 16.78 0.38 -13.85
C GLN A 55 15.36 0.61 -13.35
N TRP A 56 15.16 0.45 -12.05
CA TRP A 56 13.87 0.77 -11.43
C TRP A 56 13.65 2.28 -11.41
N PRO A 57 12.41 2.75 -11.68
CA PRO A 57 12.08 4.16 -11.62
C PRO A 57 12.28 4.69 -10.20
N GLY A 58 12.76 5.93 -10.10
CA GLY A 58 12.70 6.68 -8.84
C GLY A 58 11.30 7.24 -8.63
N ILE A 59 10.80 7.19 -7.38
CA ILE A 59 9.53 7.85 -7.02
C ILE A 59 9.54 9.33 -7.42
N GLY A 60 8.46 9.86 -7.98
CA GLY A 60 8.40 11.23 -8.50
C GLY A 60 8.93 11.43 -9.93
N GLY A 61 9.48 10.39 -10.57
CA GLY A 61 10.00 10.48 -11.95
C GLY A 61 11.36 11.16 -12.07
N GLU A 62 12.04 11.00 -13.21
CA GLU A 62 13.41 11.53 -13.39
C GLU A 62 13.49 13.05 -13.21
N ASP A 63 12.44 13.77 -13.62
CA ASP A 63 12.34 15.23 -13.57
C ASP A 63 11.91 15.79 -12.20
N LEU A 64 11.96 14.97 -11.13
CA LEU A 64 11.68 15.46 -9.77
C LEU A 64 12.77 16.45 -9.33
N ALA A 65 12.57 17.72 -9.65
CA ALA A 65 13.42 18.81 -9.20
C ALA A 65 13.03 19.22 -7.76
N PRO A 66 13.99 19.53 -6.87
CA PRO A 66 13.67 20.20 -5.62
C PRO A 66 13.05 21.58 -5.87
N LEU A 67 12.27 22.07 -4.90
CA LEU A 67 11.87 23.48 -4.87
C LEU A 67 13.11 24.37 -4.61
N PRO A 68 13.07 25.66 -5.01
CA PRO A 68 14.07 26.63 -4.56
C PRO A 68 14.21 26.62 -3.04
N GLU A 69 15.43 26.85 -2.52
CA GLU A 69 15.71 26.76 -1.08
C GLU A 69 14.84 27.72 -0.24
N ARG A 70 14.44 28.84 -0.84
CA ARG A 70 13.62 29.88 -0.22
C ARG A 70 12.12 29.77 -0.51
N ALA A 71 11.67 28.72 -1.21
CA ALA A 71 10.28 28.61 -1.69
C ALA A 71 9.22 28.79 -0.59
N PHE A 72 9.48 28.30 0.63
CA PHE A 72 8.56 28.47 1.77
C PHE A 72 8.74 29.78 2.54
N LEU A 73 9.77 30.56 2.21
CA LEU A 73 10.04 31.88 2.77
C LEU A 73 9.60 33.01 1.85
N ASP A 74 9.29 32.70 0.59
CA ASP A 74 8.84 33.68 -0.38
C ASP A 74 7.46 34.22 0.02
N PRO A 75 7.18 35.54 -0.15
CA PRO A 75 5.93 36.16 0.31
C PRO A 75 4.66 35.46 -0.21
N GLU A 76 4.70 34.98 -1.46
CA GLU A 76 3.58 34.26 -2.09
C GLU A 76 3.14 33.05 -1.27
N PHE A 77 4.08 32.28 -0.71
CA PHE A 77 3.76 31.18 0.18
C PHE A 77 3.50 31.67 1.61
N ALA A 78 4.40 32.48 2.15
CA ALA A 78 4.41 32.85 3.57
C ALA A 78 3.16 33.64 4.00
N GLU A 79 2.62 34.50 3.13
CA GLU A 79 1.42 35.29 3.40
C GLU A 79 0.13 34.48 3.18
N ALA A 80 0.14 33.54 2.23
CA ALA A 80 -1.03 32.74 1.87
C ALA A 80 -1.22 31.48 2.73
N TYR A 81 -0.12 30.91 3.24
CA TYR A 81 -0.16 29.68 4.02
C TYR A 81 -0.93 29.87 5.33
N GLN A 82 -2.07 29.17 5.43
CA GLN A 82 -2.80 29.03 6.68
C GLN A 82 -2.70 27.57 7.15
N PRO A 83 -2.26 27.28 8.37
CA PRO A 83 -2.15 25.92 8.86
C PRO A 83 -3.52 25.26 9.02
N GLY A 84 -3.62 23.99 8.59
CA GLY A 84 -4.75 23.09 8.75
C GLY A 84 -4.41 21.93 9.69
N HIS A 85 -4.68 20.70 9.26
CA HIS A 85 -4.38 19.48 10.01
C HIS A 85 -3.05 18.83 9.60
N ALA A 86 -2.53 17.96 10.46
CA ALA A 86 -1.33 17.20 10.17
C ALA A 86 -1.64 15.94 9.33
N ALA A 87 -0.72 15.61 8.43
CA ALA A 87 -0.61 14.32 7.77
C ALA A 87 0.74 13.68 8.10
N TYR A 88 0.74 12.37 8.29
CA TYR A 88 1.91 11.57 8.61
C TYR A 88 2.13 10.58 7.47
N VAL A 89 3.07 10.90 6.58
CA VAL A 89 3.49 10.01 5.50
C VAL A 89 4.39 8.94 6.08
N TYR A 90 4.06 7.67 5.81
CA TYR A 90 4.81 6.54 6.34
C TYR A 90 5.23 5.59 5.22
N VAL A 91 6.29 4.83 5.50
CA VAL A 91 6.74 3.71 4.68
C VAL A 91 6.65 2.45 5.52
N ALA A 92 6.03 1.41 4.97
CA ALA A 92 5.86 0.13 5.66
C ALA A 92 6.30 -1.03 4.78
N GLY A 93 6.79 -2.08 5.43
CA GLY A 93 7.03 -3.39 4.81
C GLY A 93 6.39 -4.48 5.66
N SER A 94 6.18 -5.66 5.08
CA SER A 94 5.65 -6.83 5.79
C SER A 94 6.48 -8.09 5.52
N GLY A 95 6.33 -9.07 6.42
CA GLY A 95 7.05 -10.34 6.36
C GLY A 95 8.06 -10.53 7.50
N ASP A 96 8.38 -11.79 7.78
CA ASP A 96 9.30 -12.15 8.85
C ASP A 96 10.67 -12.58 8.30
N THR A 97 11.56 -11.59 8.13
CA THR A 97 12.94 -11.82 7.67
C THR A 97 13.86 -12.43 8.71
N LEU A 98 13.51 -12.33 9.99
CA LEU A 98 14.41 -12.72 11.09
C LEU A 98 14.14 -14.13 11.60
N LYS A 99 12.88 -14.59 11.55
CA LYS A 99 12.54 -15.94 12.01
C LYS A 99 12.77 -17.03 10.97
N ALA A 100 12.68 -16.71 9.67
CA ALA A 100 12.85 -17.68 8.59
C ALA A 100 13.49 -17.02 7.34
N PRO A 101 14.81 -16.75 7.36
CA PRO A 101 15.51 -16.07 6.26
C PRO A 101 15.53 -16.87 4.94
N ASP A 102 15.32 -18.18 5.01
CA ASP A 102 15.20 -19.13 3.90
C ASP A 102 13.80 -19.16 3.28
N GLN A 103 12.77 -18.74 4.02
CA GLN A 103 11.37 -18.71 3.59
C GLN A 103 10.77 -17.30 3.76
N PRO A 104 11.20 -16.32 2.96
CA PRO A 104 10.75 -14.95 3.10
C PRO A 104 9.25 -14.84 2.80
N THR A 105 8.50 -14.25 3.74
CA THR A 105 7.03 -14.07 3.68
C THR A 105 6.64 -12.60 3.47
N GLY A 106 5.34 -12.33 3.32
CA GLY A 106 4.79 -10.98 3.19
C GLY A 106 5.29 -10.25 1.94
N LEU A 107 5.28 -8.91 2.02
CA LEU A 107 5.80 -8.05 0.95
C LEU A 107 7.30 -8.28 0.73
N HIS A 108 8.06 -8.62 1.78
CA HIS A 108 9.47 -8.96 1.64
C HIS A 108 9.68 -10.23 0.79
N GLY A 109 8.85 -11.26 0.99
CA GLY A 109 8.84 -12.47 0.16
C GLY A 109 8.57 -12.18 -1.30
N LEU A 110 7.55 -11.36 -1.58
CA LEU A 110 7.25 -10.89 -2.93
C LEU A 110 8.44 -10.11 -3.53
N ALA A 111 8.97 -9.15 -2.77
CA ALA A 111 10.13 -8.35 -3.13
C ALA A 111 11.36 -9.22 -3.47
N ARG A 112 11.57 -10.30 -2.73
CA ARG A 112 12.66 -11.25 -2.96
C ARG A 112 12.46 -12.12 -4.19
N ARG A 113 11.24 -12.64 -4.39
CA ARG A 113 10.88 -13.43 -5.57
C ARG A 113 11.07 -12.63 -6.85
N PHE A 114 10.59 -11.38 -6.85
CA PHE A 114 10.72 -10.48 -7.99
C PHE A 114 12.03 -9.68 -7.98
N ALA A 115 12.99 -9.95 -7.09
CA ALA A 115 14.25 -9.21 -6.99
C ALA A 115 14.09 -7.67 -7.03
N MET A 116 13.07 -7.12 -6.38
CA MET A 116 12.71 -5.70 -6.40
C MET A 116 12.55 -5.13 -4.98
N PRO A 117 12.92 -3.87 -4.72
CA PRO A 117 12.71 -3.26 -3.40
C PRO A 117 11.28 -2.71 -3.26
N LEU A 118 10.37 -3.48 -2.67
CA LEU A 118 8.95 -3.11 -2.54
C LEU A 118 8.57 -2.63 -1.14
N PHE A 119 7.80 -1.54 -1.08
CA PHE A 119 7.26 -0.98 0.16
C PHE A 119 5.85 -0.42 -0.05
N LYS A 120 5.06 -0.39 1.01
CA LYS A 120 3.83 0.41 1.06
C LYS A 120 4.17 1.84 1.45
N ILE A 121 3.61 2.82 0.75
CA ILE A 121 3.73 4.24 1.08
C ILE A 121 2.33 4.85 1.08
N SER A 122 1.94 5.54 2.15
CA SER A 122 0.62 6.17 2.31
C SER A 122 0.71 7.25 3.41
N ALA A 123 -0.39 7.99 3.63
CA ALA A 123 -0.51 9.00 4.66
C ALA A 123 -1.61 8.64 5.68
N THR A 124 -1.47 9.12 6.90
CA THR A 124 -2.52 9.04 7.93
C THR A 124 -2.66 10.36 8.67
N GLY A 125 -3.86 10.65 9.18
CA GLY A 125 -4.10 11.79 10.08
C GLY A 125 -3.73 11.49 11.53
N ALA A 126 -3.53 10.22 11.88
CA ALA A 126 -3.14 9.81 13.23
C ALA A 126 -1.64 10.04 13.45
N GLU A 127 -1.29 10.76 14.53
CA GLU A 127 0.11 10.94 14.90
C GLU A 127 0.81 9.61 15.20
N ASN A 128 0.09 8.69 15.83
CA ASN A 128 0.56 7.34 16.03
C ASN A 128 0.24 6.46 14.80
N ALA A 129 1.15 6.45 13.83
CA ALA A 129 1.05 5.59 12.64
C ALA A 129 0.99 4.08 12.97
N LEU A 130 1.31 3.65 14.21
CA LEU A 130 1.18 2.24 14.62
C LEU A 130 -0.27 1.76 14.64
N ALA A 131 -1.24 2.65 14.92
CA ALA A 131 -2.66 2.28 14.81
C ALA A 131 -2.99 1.87 13.36
N ARG A 132 -2.50 2.66 12.39
CA ARG A 132 -2.66 2.31 10.98
C ARG A 132 -1.96 1.00 10.61
N ILE A 133 -0.79 0.71 11.19
CA ILE A 133 -0.11 -0.58 11.00
C ILE A 133 -0.95 -1.75 11.56
N ALA A 134 -1.60 -1.57 12.70
CA ALA A 134 -2.49 -2.58 13.25
C ALA A 134 -3.66 -2.89 12.30
N ASP A 135 -4.26 -1.86 11.68
CA ASP A 135 -5.30 -2.04 10.67
C ASP A 135 -4.79 -2.85 9.46
N LEU A 136 -3.60 -2.52 8.95
CA LEU A 136 -2.99 -3.26 7.83
C LEU A 136 -2.75 -4.74 8.18
N ASN A 137 -2.39 -5.03 9.42
CA ASN A 137 -2.20 -6.40 9.91
C ASN A 137 -3.51 -7.16 10.01
N LEU A 138 -4.55 -6.51 10.54
CA LEU A 138 -5.90 -7.08 10.65
C LEU A 138 -6.47 -7.41 9.26
N GLU A 139 -6.34 -6.48 8.32
CA GLU A 139 -6.83 -6.64 6.94
C GLU A 139 -5.93 -7.52 6.07
N ARG A 140 -4.73 -7.87 6.57
CA ARG A 140 -3.67 -8.53 5.80
C ARG A 140 -3.46 -7.83 4.46
N TYR A 141 -3.37 -6.50 4.49
CA TYR A 141 -3.38 -5.64 3.31
C TYR A 141 -2.42 -6.17 2.24
N ALA A 142 -2.86 -6.24 0.98
CA ALA A 142 -2.09 -6.77 -0.16
C ALA A 142 -1.67 -8.25 -0.08
N GLY A 143 -2.19 -9.03 0.87
CA GLY A 143 -1.86 -10.44 1.01
C GLY A 143 -2.50 -11.34 -0.03
N MET A 144 -3.61 -10.91 -0.64
CA MET A 144 -4.35 -11.71 -1.60
C MET A 144 -3.81 -11.56 -3.03
N TYR A 145 -3.99 -12.61 -3.83
CA TYR A 145 -3.69 -12.63 -5.26
C TYR A 145 -4.63 -13.61 -5.99
N ARG A 146 -4.65 -13.55 -7.33
CA ARG A 146 -5.41 -14.49 -8.16
C ARG A 146 -4.52 -15.65 -8.59
N ALA A 147 -4.77 -16.83 -8.04
CA ALA A 147 -4.19 -18.10 -8.48
C ALA A 147 -5.11 -18.80 -9.50
N GLU A 148 -4.64 -19.90 -10.10
CA GLU A 148 -5.44 -20.70 -11.04
C GLU A 148 -6.72 -21.25 -10.40
N ALA A 149 -6.64 -21.69 -9.14
CA ALA A 149 -7.77 -22.24 -8.38
C ALA A 149 -8.69 -21.16 -7.77
N GLY A 150 -8.41 -19.87 -7.99
CA GLY A 150 -9.17 -18.75 -7.43
C GLY A 150 -8.35 -17.79 -6.57
N LEU A 151 -8.99 -17.10 -5.63
CA LEU A 151 -8.29 -16.19 -4.73
C LEU A 151 -7.46 -16.97 -3.71
N ALA A 152 -6.19 -16.58 -3.57
CA ALA A 152 -5.27 -17.13 -2.60
C ALA A 152 -4.65 -16.00 -1.77
N CYS A 153 -4.08 -16.34 -0.61
CA CYS A 153 -3.44 -15.38 0.29
C CYS A 153 -2.06 -15.88 0.69
N ASP A 154 -1.03 -15.04 0.51
CA ASP A 154 0.33 -15.35 0.96
C ASP A 154 0.47 -15.09 2.47
N PRO A 155 1.25 -15.90 3.20
CA PRO A 155 1.53 -15.65 4.62
C PRO A 155 2.39 -14.40 4.84
N GLY A 156 2.37 -13.85 6.06
CA GLY A 156 3.25 -12.76 6.51
C GLY A 156 2.76 -11.34 6.23
N TYR A 157 1.60 -11.18 5.59
CA TYR A 157 0.93 -9.89 5.41
C TYR A 157 0.16 -9.40 6.65
N ASP A 158 0.19 -10.17 7.73
CA ASP A 158 -0.25 -9.83 9.10
C ASP A 158 0.90 -9.27 9.96
N ASN A 159 2.09 -9.05 9.37
CA ASN A 159 3.28 -8.56 10.06
C ASN A 159 3.87 -7.31 9.37
N TRP A 160 3.03 -6.34 9.07
CA TRP A 160 3.41 -4.98 8.68
C TRP A 160 4.13 -4.27 9.81
N ARG A 161 5.16 -3.51 9.43
CA ARG A 161 5.95 -2.67 10.33
C ARG A 161 6.39 -1.40 9.60
N LEU A 162 6.47 -0.31 10.35
CA LEU A 162 7.08 0.92 9.87
C LEU A 162 8.56 0.68 9.55
N VAL A 163 9.03 1.33 8.49
CA VAL A 163 10.43 1.29 8.04
C VAL A 163 11.08 2.64 8.35
N LEU A 164 12.38 2.64 8.61
CA LEU A 164 13.12 3.89 8.76
C LEU A 164 13.21 4.60 7.39
N ILE A 165 12.82 5.86 7.38
CA ILE A 165 12.99 6.74 6.23
C ILE A 165 14.28 7.52 6.45
N HIS A 166 15.16 7.53 5.45
CA HIS A 166 16.43 8.25 5.53
C HIS A 166 16.47 9.34 4.46
N PRO A 167 15.81 10.49 4.68
CA PRO A 167 16.00 11.63 3.79
C PRO A 167 17.47 12.03 3.71
N SER A 168 17.98 12.24 2.50
CA SER A 168 19.36 12.67 2.26
C SER A 168 19.62 14.13 2.65
N ARG A 169 18.56 14.88 2.97
CA ARG A 169 18.58 16.27 3.40
C ARG A 169 17.54 16.53 4.49
N LYS A 170 17.67 17.68 5.15
CA LYS A 170 16.63 18.22 6.04
C LYS A 170 15.48 18.82 5.20
N PRO A 171 14.29 18.99 5.80
CA PRO A 171 13.24 19.82 5.21
C PRO A 171 13.75 21.22 4.87
N LEU A 172 13.17 21.83 3.83
CA LEU A 172 13.53 23.20 3.43
C LEU A 172 13.21 24.22 4.55
N PRO A 173 13.99 25.30 4.68
CA PRO A 173 13.72 26.35 5.65
C PRO A 173 12.29 26.91 5.49
N GLY A 174 11.57 27.06 6.61
CA GLY A 174 10.18 27.56 6.60
C GLY A 174 9.13 26.55 6.15
N ALA A 175 9.52 25.39 5.60
CA ALA A 175 8.56 24.36 5.21
C ALA A 175 7.77 23.87 6.43
N PRO A 176 6.43 23.72 6.34
CA PRO A 176 5.63 23.14 7.40
C PRO A 176 5.74 21.60 7.40
N VAL A 177 6.96 21.09 7.27
CA VAL A 177 7.30 19.67 7.11
C VAL A 177 8.43 19.29 8.09
N GLU A 178 8.27 18.15 8.74
CA GLU A 178 9.23 17.61 9.70
C GLU A 178 9.57 16.16 9.30
N ALA A 179 10.87 15.88 9.13
CA ALA A 179 11.36 14.54 8.86
C ALA A 179 11.66 13.80 10.18
N ARG A 180 10.78 12.86 10.57
CA ARG A 180 11.00 11.96 11.71
C ARG A 180 11.52 10.60 11.22
N PRO A 181 12.11 9.75 12.09
CA PRO A 181 12.76 8.51 11.64
C PRO A 181 11.85 7.52 10.88
N ARG A 182 10.55 7.47 11.18
CA ARG A 182 9.59 6.50 10.60
C ARG A 182 8.44 7.14 9.84
N VAL A 183 8.31 8.47 9.93
CA VAL A 183 7.24 9.24 9.29
C VAL A 183 7.77 10.60 8.86
N ILE A 184 7.23 11.14 7.78
CA ILE A 184 7.37 12.56 7.44
C ILE A 184 6.06 13.23 7.82
N ARG A 185 6.12 14.16 8.79
CA ARG A 185 4.96 14.93 9.23
C ARG A 185 4.85 16.17 8.36
N ALA A 186 3.71 16.41 7.74
CA ALA A 186 3.38 17.64 7.03
C ALA A 186 2.18 18.30 7.70
N LEU A 187 2.28 19.58 8.04
CA LEU A 187 1.14 20.38 8.45
C LEU A 187 0.49 20.96 7.18
N LEU A 188 -0.62 20.35 6.78
CA LEU A 188 -1.27 20.66 5.51
C LEU A 188 -1.87 22.07 5.54
N PRO A 189 -1.90 22.80 4.42
CA PRO A 189 -2.61 24.06 4.32
C PRO A 189 -4.11 23.87 4.56
N ARG A 190 -4.75 24.88 5.15
CA ARG A 190 -6.21 24.93 5.30
C ARG A 190 -6.87 24.74 3.93
N GLY A 191 -7.82 23.80 3.86
CA GLY A 191 -8.51 23.46 2.62
C GLY A 191 -7.98 22.20 1.93
N LEU A 192 -6.71 21.83 2.15
CA LEU A 192 -6.16 20.57 1.64
C LEU A 192 -6.54 19.43 2.58
N SER A 193 -7.54 18.63 2.20
CA SER A 193 -7.96 17.44 2.95
C SER A 193 -6.87 16.36 2.96
N LEU A 194 -6.90 15.47 3.95
CA LEU A 194 -5.98 14.31 3.98
C LEU A 194 -6.15 13.44 2.73
N ILE A 195 -7.38 13.22 2.28
CA ILE A 195 -7.69 12.44 1.07
C ILE A 195 -7.12 13.12 -0.18
N GLY A 196 -7.25 14.44 -0.29
CA GLY A 196 -6.68 15.20 -1.41
C GLY A 196 -5.16 15.13 -1.44
N PHE A 197 -4.54 15.27 -0.27
CA PHE A 197 -3.10 15.09 -0.09
C PHE A 197 -2.64 13.67 -0.47
N GLU A 198 -3.34 12.63 0.00
CA GLU A 198 -3.00 11.24 -0.26
C GLU A 198 -3.18 10.87 -1.74
N LYS A 199 -4.27 11.31 -2.38
CA LYS A 199 -4.49 11.13 -3.82
C LYS A 199 -3.32 11.68 -4.61
N GLU A 200 -2.89 12.90 -4.29
CA GLU A 200 -1.78 13.52 -4.99
C GLU A 200 -0.44 12.86 -4.67
N LEU A 201 -0.22 12.45 -3.42
CA LEU A 201 0.95 11.66 -3.05
C LEU A 201 1.03 10.41 -3.94
N HIS A 202 -0.05 9.67 -4.09
CA HIS A 202 -0.09 8.48 -4.94
C HIS A 202 0.11 8.79 -6.43
N GLU A 203 -0.44 9.90 -6.93
CA GLU A 203 -0.22 10.36 -8.30
C GLU A 203 1.28 10.61 -8.57
N ARG A 204 1.95 11.38 -7.69
CA ARG A 204 3.39 11.66 -7.80
C ARG A 204 4.26 10.41 -7.58
N LEU A 205 3.78 9.42 -6.84
CA LEU A 205 4.46 8.12 -6.68
C LEU A 205 4.19 7.15 -7.85
N GLY A 206 3.20 7.44 -8.71
CA GLY A 206 2.59 6.51 -9.66
C GLY A 206 3.56 5.82 -10.62
N LEU A 207 4.61 6.51 -11.07
CA LEU A 207 5.64 5.93 -11.94
C LEU A 207 6.38 4.75 -11.31
N ALA A 208 6.48 4.72 -9.98
CA ALA A 208 7.11 3.64 -9.22
C ALA A 208 6.09 2.67 -8.62
N ALA A 209 4.79 2.82 -8.88
CA ALA A 209 3.77 1.90 -8.39
C ALA A 209 3.99 0.51 -9.00
N LEU A 210 3.96 -0.53 -8.17
CA LEU A 210 4.19 -1.92 -8.58
C LEU A 210 3.31 -2.33 -9.75
N GLY A 211 2.01 -2.02 -9.67
CA GLY A 211 1.02 -2.33 -10.71
C GLY A 211 1.37 -1.70 -12.06
N ALA A 212 1.68 -0.40 -12.05
CA ALA A 212 2.04 0.33 -13.27
C ALA A 212 3.39 -0.15 -13.83
N TRP A 213 4.38 -0.31 -12.95
CA TRP A 213 5.73 -0.68 -13.37
C TRP A 213 5.81 -2.10 -13.91
N ILE A 214 5.20 -3.10 -13.26
CA ILE A 214 5.25 -4.49 -13.72
C ILE A 214 4.60 -4.67 -15.10
N ALA A 215 3.58 -3.85 -15.38
CA ALA A 215 2.86 -3.86 -16.65
C ALA A 215 3.60 -3.12 -17.77
N SER A 216 4.63 -2.33 -17.44
CA SER A 216 5.45 -1.63 -18.42
C SER A 216 6.32 -2.61 -19.24
N PRO A 217 6.86 -2.18 -20.40
CA PRO A 217 7.82 -2.98 -21.16
C PRO A 217 9.07 -3.35 -20.34
N ALA A 218 9.54 -2.46 -19.47
CA ALA A 218 10.70 -2.72 -18.62
C ALA A 218 10.38 -3.77 -17.53
N GLY A 219 9.22 -3.67 -16.88
CA GLY A 219 8.76 -4.64 -15.89
C GLY A 219 8.50 -6.02 -16.50
N THR A 220 7.93 -6.06 -17.70
CA THR A 220 7.69 -7.33 -18.42
C THR A 220 9.02 -8.03 -18.76
N ARG A 221 10.02 -7.28 -19.23
CA ARG A 221 11.37 -7.82 -19.48
C ARG A 221 12.02 -8.32 -18.19
N HIS A 222 11.95 -7.54 -17.11
CA HIS A 222 12.47 -7.93 -15.81
C HIS A 222 11.87 -9.26 -15.31
N CYS A 223 10.55 -9.42 -15.38
CA CYS A 223 9.89 -10.68 -15.05
C CYS A 223 10.34 -11.83 -15.95
N ALA A 224 10.49 -11.58 -17.26
CA ALA A 224 10.96 -12.59 -18.21
C ALA A 224 12.40 -13.05 -17.94
N ASP A 225 13.27 -12.16 -17.45
CA ASP A 225 14.65 -12.49 -17.05
C ASP A 225 14.71 -13.33 -15.78
N LEU A 226 13.70 -13.20 -14.91
CA LEU A 226 13.51 -14.03 -13.72
C LEU A 226 12.71 -15.31 -13.98
N GLY A 227 12.15 -15.49 -15.19
CA GLY A 227 11.24 -16.61 -15.49
C GLY A 227 9.91 -16.54 -14.74
N LEU A 228 9.45 -15.33 -14.38
CA LEU A 228 8.23 -15.09 -13.62
C LEU A 228 7.11 -14.49 -14.47
N ASN A 229 5.87 -14.71 -14.06
CA ASN A 229 4.71 -14.05 -14.65
C ASN A 229 4.42 -12.71 -13.92
N PRO A 230 4.36 -11.56 -14.64
CA PRO A 230 3.99 -10.26 -14.04
C PRO A 230 2.69 -10.29 -13.22
N ARG A 231 1.72 -11.14 -13.61
CA ARG A 231 0.43 -11.25 -12.91
C ARG A 231 0.56 -11.77 -11.48
N GLU A 232 1.60 -12.55 -11.19
CA GLU A 232 1.86 -13.07 -9.83
C GLU A 232 2.30 -11.97 -8.86
N ALA A 233 2.75 -10.81 -9.36
CA ALA A 233 3.05 -9.66 -8.52
C ALA A 233 1.80 -8.85 -8.13
N MET A 234 0.65 -9.09 -8.78
CA MET A 234 -0.55 -8.29 -8.57
C MET A 234 -1.26 -8.68 -7.27
N ARG A 235 -1.40 -7.69 -6.40
CA ARG A 235 -1.91 -7.87 -5.05
C ARG A 235 -3.28 -7.24 -4.84
N LEU A 236 -4.04 -7.88 -3.96
CA LEU A 236 -5.39 -7.54 -3.60
C LEU A 236 -5.52 -7.50 -2.08
N THR A 237 -6.51 -6.74 -1.59
CA THR A 237 -6.92 -6.71 -0.20
C THR A 237 -8.38 -7.11 -0.12
N GLY A 238 -8.69 -8.09 0.74
CA GLY A 238 -10.06 -8.46 1.10
C GLY A 238 -10.55 -7.59 2.24
N TYR A 239 -11.76 -7.06 2.09
CA TYR A 239 -12.46 -6.29 3.11
C TYR A 239 -13.65 -7.11 3.59
N ASN A 240 -13.57 -7.61 4.82
CA ASN A 240 -14.66 -8.35 5.44
C ASN A 240 -15.69 -7.37 6.00
N THR A 241 -16.60 -6.89 5.16
CA THR A 241 -17.65 -5.92 5.54
C THR A 241 -18.93 -6.55 6.09
N GLY A 242 -18.89 -7.82 6.50
CA GLY A 242 -20.05 -8.56 7.02
C GLY A 242 -21.05 -9.04 5.94
N GLU A 243 -21.15 -8.34 4.81
CA GLU A 243 -21.93 -8.75 3.64
C GLU A 243 -21.01 -8.90 2.41
N GLY A 244 -20.73 -10.16 2.03
CA GLY A 244 -19.96 -10.50 0.82
C GLY A 244 -18.45 -10.32 0.90
N GLU A 245 -17.73 -11.05 0.04
CA GLU A 245 -16.28 -10.93 -0.11
C GLU A 245 -15.97 -9.75 -1.04
N ARG A 246 -15.76 -8.54 -0.48
CA ARG A 246 -15.29 -7.40 -1.25
C ARG A 246 -13.78 -7.45 -1.36
N VAL A 247 -13.26 -7.51 -2.58
CA VAL A 247 -11.81 -7.48 -2.84
C VAL A 247 -11.47 -6.27 -3.69
N SER A 248 -10.45 -5.51 -3.29
CA SER A 248 -9.93 -4.37 -4.08
C SER A 248 -8.44 -4.54 -4.37
N ARG A 249 -7.96 -3.85 -5.40
CA ARG A 249 -6.52 -3.83 -5.72
C ARG A 249 -5.74 -3.10 -4.64
N ALA A 250 -4.54 -3.61 -4.35
CA ALA A 250 -3.59 -2.94 -3.47
C ALA A 250 -2.66 -2.05 -4.30
N ASP A 251 -3.12 -0.85 -4.63
CA ASP A 251 -2.40 0.07 -5.52
C ASP A 251 -1.33 0.93 -4.80
N GLU A 252 -1.18 0.78 -3.49
CA GLU A 252 -0.23 1.57 -2.66
C GLU A 252 1.11 0.85 -2.42
N LEU A 253 1.51 -0.05 -3.34
CA LEU A 253 2.81 -0.72 -3.30
C LEU A 253 3.75 -0.07 -4.32
N TYR A 254 4.94 0.30 -3.90
CA TYR A 254 5.90 1.06 -4.70
C TYR A 254 7.28 0.42 -4.70
N VAL A 255 7.98 0.55 -5.82
CA VAL A 255 9.42 0.32 -5.90
C VAL A 255 10.11 1.48 -5.21
N PHE A 256 10.73 1.23 -4.07
CA PHE A 256 11.27 2.28 -3.20
C PHE A 256 12.50 1.78 -2.43
N LYS A 257 13.54 2.61 -2.36
CA LYS A 257 14.80 2.32 -1.67
C LYS A 257 14.94 3.32 -0.52
N PRO A 258 14.58 2.98 0.73
CA PRO A 258 14.46 3.96 1.82
C PRO A 258 15.65 4.89 2.06
N ARG A 259 16.88 4.42 1.76
CA ARG A 259 18.12 5.22 1.86
C ARG A 259 18.41 6.11 0.66
N LEU A 260 17.97 5.74 -0.53
CA LEU A 260 18.24 6.49 -1.76
C LEU A 260 17.08 7.43 -2.11
N ASP A 261 15.85 6.94 -1.88
CA ASP A 261 14.62 7.63 -2.29
C ASP A 261 14.00 8.45 -1.14
N GLY A 262 14.53 8.36 0.09
CA GLY A 262 14.00 9.12 1.23
C GLY A 262 13.99 10.63 1.00
N GLY A 263 15.04 11.18 0.34
CA GLY A 263 15.10 12.59 -0.01
C GLY A 263 14.08 12.98 -1.09
N ARG A 264 13.78 12.05 -2.01
CA ARG A 264 12.78 12.24 -3.07
C ARG A 264 11.37 12.26 -2.48
N LEU A 265 11.08 11.36 -1.53
CA LEU A 265 9.80 11.36 -0.82
C LEU A 265 9.58 12.68 -0.07
N LEU A 266 10.61 13.20 0.60
CA LEU A 266 10.56 14.51 1.25
C LEU A 266 10.27 15.64 0.24
N THR A 267 10.95 15.64 -0.91
CA THR A 267 10.69 16.62 -2.00
C THR A 267 9.25 16.53 -2.52
N ILE A 268 8.69 15.33 -2.69
CA ILE A 268 7.30 15.14 -3.10
C ILE A 268 6.35 15.75 -2.08
N VAL A 269 6.55 15.48 -0.79
CA VAL A 269 5.71 16.01 0.30
C VAL A 269 5.75 17.54 0.33
N GLU A 270 6.94 18.13 0.27
CA GLU A 270 7.10 19.59 0.22
C GLU A 270 6.42 20.21 -1.01
N ARG A 271 6.58 19.59 -2.19
CA ARG A 271 5.91 20.05 -3.42
C ARG A 271 4.40 20.00 -3.32
N ILE A 272 3.81 18.94 -2.75
CA ILE A 272 2.36 18.86 -2.58
C ILE A 272 1.85 20.06 -1.78
N VAL A 273 2.51 20.37 -0.66
CA VAL A 273 2.14 21.48 0.22
C VAL A 273 2.34 22.83 -0.46
N HIS A 274 3.52 23.05 -1.04
CA HIS A 274 3.88 24.30 -1.71
C HIS A 274 2.95 24.59 -2.90
N ASP A 275 2.83 23.64 -3.82
CA ASP A 275 2.06 23.81 -5.05
C ASP A 275 0.57 24.04 -4.75
N TYR A 276 0.03 23.46 -3.68
CA TYR A 276 -1.34 23.74 -3.26
C TYR A 276 -1.55 25.22 -2.88
N VAL A 277 -0.65 25.78 -2.06
CA VAL A 277 -0.75 27.18 -1.61
C VAL A 277 -0.56 28.13 -2.77
N VAL A 278 0.49 27.94 -3.58
CA VAL A 278 0.83 28.85 -4.69
C VAL A 278 -0.23 28.81 -5.80
N ARG A 279 -0.79 27.63 -6.13
CA ARG A 279 -1.86 27.54 -7.14
C ARG A 279 -3.16 28.20 -6.69
N ASP A 280 -3.49 28.12 -5.40
CA ASP A 280 -4.66 28.80 -4.85
C ASP A 280 -4.53 30.33 -4.98
N VAL A 281 -3.34 30.87 -4.69
CA VAL A 281 -3.02 32.30 -4.92
C VAL A 281 -3.14 32.68 -6.40
N ALA A 282 -2.69 31.81 -7.31
CA ALA A 282 -2.80 32.03 -8.75
C ALA A 282 -4.24 31.89 -9.31
N GLY A 283 -5.25 31.63 -8.47
CA GLY A 283 -6.65 31.44 -8.90
C GLY A 283 -6.87 30.17 -9.71
N GLN A 284 -5.93 29.22 -9.68
CA GLN A 284 -6.02 27.94 -10.36
C GLN A 284 -6.70 26.95 -9.41
N SER A 285 -8.03 26.97 -9.39
CA SER A 285 -8.80 26.09 -8.50
C SER A 285 -8.44 24.62 -8.74
N SER A 286 -8.00 23.96 -7.67
CA SER A 286 -7.57 22.57 -7.75
C SER A 286 -8.78 21.62 -7.77
N SER A 287 -8.75 20.62 -8.64
CA SER A 287 -9.68 19.46 -8.59
C SER A 287 -9.42 18.51 -7.40
N TRP A 288 -8.60 18.94 -6.44
CA TRP A 288 -7.98 18.11 -5.41
C TRP A 288 -8.87 18.01 -4.17
N GLY A 289 -9.86 18.90 -4.05
CA GLY A 289 -10.86 18.92 -3.00
C GLY A 289 -12.23 18.46 -3.48
N TRP A 290 -12.42 17.16 -3.71
CA TRP A 290 -13.77 16.60 -3.55
C TRP A 290 -14.04 16.50 -2.05
N VAL A 291 -14.62 17.56 -1.48
CA VAL A 291 -15.36 17.47 -0.22
C VAL A 291 -16.80 17.18 -0.62
N ALA A 292 -17.29 15.97 -0.34
CA ALA A 292 -18.71 15.71 -0.48
C ALA A 292 -19.48 16.77 0.35
N PRO A 293 -20.55 17.41 -0.16
CA PRO A 293 -21.31 18.45 0.55
C PRO A 293 -21.85 18.06 1.94
N ASN A 294 -21.67 16.79 2.35
CA ASN A 294 -22.28 16.18 3.51
C ASN A 294 -21.26 15.86 4.62
N GLN A 295 -19.95 16.12 4.43
CA GLN A 295 -18.98 16.02 5.53
C GLN A 295 -18.93 17.36 6.26
N GLY A 296 -19.61 17.40 7.41
CA GLY A 296 -19.85 18.58 8.22
C GLY A 296 -18.57 19.31 8.64
N TYR A 297 -18.23 20.35 7.89
CA TYR A 297 -17.51 21.50 8.41
C TYR A 297 -17.95 22.76 7.64
N ARG A 298 -19.05 23.38 8.09
CA ARG A 298 -19.33 24.78 7.78
C ARG A 298 -18.94 25.62 8.99
N PRO A 299 -17.81 26.35 8.98
CA PRO A 299 -17.78 27.62 9.66
C PRO A 299 -18.60 28.57 8.79
N ALA A 300 -19.73 29.02 9.32
CA ALA A 300 -20.51 30.07 8.69
C ALA A 300 -19.58 31.26 8.40
N ARG A 301 -19.36 31.57 7.12
CA ARG A 301 -18.90 32.91 6.74
C ARG A 301 -20.04 33.85 7.10
N SER A 302 -19.93 34.52 8.24
CA SER A 302 -20.68 35.73 8.54
C SER A 302 -20.23 36.77 7.52
N SER A 303 -20.97 36.91 6.43
CA SER A 303 -20.87 38.03 5.51
C SER A 303 -21.41 39.26 6.23
N THR A 304 -20.53 40.01 6.91
CA THR A 304 -20.83 41.40 7.29
C THR A 304 -20.72 42.27 6.04
N LEU A 305 -21.74 42.22 5.20
CA LEU A 305 -21.97 43.23 4.19
C LEU A 305 -22.82 44.33 4.82
N ARG A 306 -22.19 45.48 5.05
CA ARG A 306 -22.90 46.75 5.22
C ARG A 306 -23.75 46.99 3.98
N LEU A 307 -25.05 47.19 4.18
CA LEU A 307 -25.88 48.06 3.35
C LEU A 307 -26.93 48.68 4.28
N CYS A 308 -26.88 50.00 4.41
CA CYS A 308 -27.91 50.79 5.06
C CYS A 308 -29.12 50.95 4.13
N GLU A 309 -30.25 51.20 4.81
CA GLU A 309 -31.44 51.97 4.40
C GLU A 309 -32.57 51.32 3.59
N ASN A 310 -33.77 51.53 4.16
CA ASN A 310 -35.12 51.51 3.60
C ASN A 310 -35.95 50.22 3.76
N GLY A 311 -36.56 50.08 4.96
CA GLY A 311 -38.01 50.16 5.08
C GLY A 311 -38.88 48.93 4.75
N ARG A 312 -39.38 48.31 5.82
CA ARG A 312 -40.62 47.51 6.00
C ARG A 312 -40.58 45.99 5.76
N PRO A 313 -41.24 45.18 6.63
CA PRO A 313 -41.27 43.73 6.53
C PRO A 313 -42.43 43.23 5.66
N ILE A 314 -42.19 42.20 4.85
CA ILE A 314 -43.25 41.44 4.18
C ILE A 314 -43.46 40.14 4.94
N ARG A 315 -44.67 40.02 5.50
CA ARG A 315 -45.27 38.82 6.08
C ARG A 315 -46.10 38.16 4.99
N THR A 316 -45.93 36.88 4.71
CA THR A 316 -46.97 36.05 4.07
C THR A 316 -46.93 34.62 4.60
N ASP A 317 -48.13 34.14 4.89
CA ASP A 317 -48.53 32.88 5.48
C ASP A 317 -48.47 31.68 4.51
N ARG A 318 -48.43 30.47 5.12
CA ARG A 318 -49.11 29.19 4.80
C ARG A 318 -49.38 28.86 3.31
N THR A 319 -49.20 27.64 2.77
CA THR A 319 -49.82 26.36 3.20
C THR A 319 -49.40 25.20 2.26
N ASN A 320 -49.30 23.98 2.81
CA ASN A 320 -49.60 22.62 2.29
C ASN A 320 -48.93 21.99 1.05
N MET A 321 -48.40 20.76 1.27
CA MET A 321 -48.85 19.45 0.71
C MET A 321 -47.81 18.37 1.10
N ILE A 322 -48.02 17.58 2.16
CA ILE A 322 -48.64 16.24 2.20
C ILE A 322 -47.92 15.19 1.32
N GLY A 323 -47.35 14.18 1.99
CA GLY A 323 -46.89 12.91 1.44
C GLY A 323 -46.53 11.95 2.59
N CYS A 324 -47.44 11.02 2.87
CA CYS A 324 -47.55 10.20 4.09
C CYS A 324 -46.89 8.81 4.00
N PHE A 325 -46.21 8.44 5.11
CA PHE A 325 -46.16 7.12 5.82
C PHE A 325 -45.52 5.86 5.16
N PRO A 326 -45.14 4.80 5.94
CA PRO A 326 -45.30 4.63 7.39
C PRO A 326 -44.06 4.20 8.22
N ARG A 327 -44.14 4.55 9.51
CA ARG A 327 -43.48 3.87 10.64
C ARG A 327 -44.27 2.60 11.00
N THR A 328 -43.56 1.53 11.34
CA THR A 328 -44.08 0.43 12.16
C THR A 328 -43.23 0.29 13.41
N ASN A 329 -43.87 0.51 14.57
CA ASN A 329 -43.44 -0.01 15.86
C ASN A 329 -44.20 -1.33 16.08
N HIS A 330 -43.51 -2.36 16.55
CA HIS A 330 -44.13 -3.35 17.41
C HIS A 330 -43.10 -3.84 18.45
N ASP A 331 -43.46 -3.63 19.71
CA ASP A 331 -42.85 -4.19 20.90
C ASP A 331 -42.98 -5.72 20.93
N SER A 332 -41.95 -6.40 21.45
CA SER A 332 -42.07 -7.63 22.24
C SER A 332 -40.78 -7.79 23.05
N GLY A 333 -40.90 -7.73 24.37
CA GLY A 333 -39.77 -7.81 25.30
C GLY A 333 -39.17 -9.20 25.47
N ALA A 334 -37.94 -9.21 25.99
CA ALA A 334 -37.47 -10.25 26.89
C ALA A 334 -36.34 -9.65 27.75
N SER A 335 -36.64 -9.52 29.03
CA SER A 335 -35.75 -9.19 30.14
C SER A 335 -34.79 -10.34 30.45
N TYR A 336 -33.49 -10.07 30.59
CA TYR A 336 -32.61 -10.83 31.47
C TYR A 336 -31.67 -9.89 32.22
N GLY A 337 -31.73 -9.99 33.55
CA GLY A 337 -31.03 -9.14 34.49
C GLY A 337 -29.56 -9.48 34.66
N PHE A 338 -28.78 -8.46 34.95
CA PHE A 338 -27.47 -8.55 35.58
C PHE A 338 -27.65 -8.50 37.10
N PRO A 339 -27.03 -9.40 37.88
CA PRO A 339 -26.65 -9.10 39.24
C PRO A 339 -25.21 -8.54 39.25
N GLY A 340 -25.06 -7.40 39.90
CA GLY A 340 -23.76 -6.85 40.25
C GLY A 340 -23.26 -7.30 41.62
N LYS A 341 -22.07 -6.74 41.93
CA LYS A 341 -21.27 -6.74 43.18
C LYS A 341 -20.33 -7.91 43.38
N LEU A 342 -19.24 -7.82 44.14
CA LEU A 342 -18.26 -6.79 44.59
C LEU A 342 -17.52 -7.51 45.75
N GLY A 343 -16.18 -7.49 45.76
CA GLY A 343 -15.36 -7.87 46.93
C GLY A 343 -15.07 -9.38 47.08
N ASP A 344 -13.99 -9.84 47.70
CA ASP A 344 -12.80 -9.23 48.30
C ASP A 344 -11.90 -10.40 48.81
N ARG A 345 -10.62 -10.11 49.12
CA ARG A 345 -9.62 -10.93 49.87
C ARG A 345 -8.96 -12.07 49.07
N GLY A 346 -7.64 -12.25 49.08
CA GLY A 346 -6.67 -11.94 50.13
C GLY A 346 -6.16 -13.23 50.75
N LYS A 347 -5.09 -13.81 50.18
CA LYS A 347 -3.96 -14.49 50.82
C LYS A 347 -3.04 -15.08 49.76
#